data_AF-A0A6J2JVG5-F1
#
_entry.id   AF-A0A6J2JVG5-F1
#
_cell.length_a   1.000
_cell.length_b   1.000
_cell.length_c   1.000
_cell.angle_alpha   90.00
_cell.angle_beta   90.00
_cell.angle_gamma   90.00
#
_symmetry.space_group_name_H-M   'P 1'
#
loop_
_entity.id
_entity.type
_entity.pdbx_description
1 polymer ?
#
loop_
_entity_poly.entity_id
_entity_poly.type
_entity_poly.pdbx_seq_one_letter_code
_entity_poly.pdbx_strand_id
1 'polypeptide(L)'
;MSNKITSDSDEEKKPVLIKNATDLQRLKLEKLMKNPDKPVVIPDPPKSKNLPPPPDFVRNVMGSSAGAGSGEFHVYRHLRRKEYARQRFIQEKSEKEKLDEEYHKKIEDNRRAAEERTAKKRVKRLKKKRNAKIKEKRNKTENKEAASSQSDVSSDNDNESNGNIQDCDGTDKQKNEDIGSSKFEHNSRNKSENIEQKSSEDI
;
A
#
# COMPACT_ATOMS: atom_id res chain seq x y z
N MET A 1 -50.41 -1.20 -41.70
CA MET A 1 -50.67 -0.13 -40.70
C MET A 1 -49.32 0.35 -40.21
N SER A 2 -48.93 1.53 -40.67
CA SER A 2 -47.61 2.13 -40.54
C SER A 2 -47.44 2.81 -39.18
N ASN A 3 -46.50 2.33 -38.36
CA ASN A 3 -46.11 2.97 -37.11
C ASN A 3 -45.22 4.18 -37.40
N LYS A 4 -45.81 5.36 -37.26
CA LYS A 4 -45.19 6.67 -37.42
C LYS A 4 -44.23 6.90 -36.26
N ILE A 5 -42.93 6.76 -36.50
CA ILE A 5 -41.88 7.21 -35.57
C ILE A 5 -41.92 8.74 -35.61
N THR A 6 -42.53 9.35 -34.60
CA THR A 6 -42.52 10.79 -34.42
C THR A 6 -41.12 11.18 -33.97
N SER A 7 -40.39 11.83 -34.87
CA SER A 7 -39.15 12.55 -34.57
C SER A 7 -39.47 13.70 -33.63
N ASP A 8 -39.25 13.50 -32.33
CA ASP A 8 -39.41 14.55 -31.34
C ASP A 8 -38.31 15.59 -31.51
N SER A 9 -38.79 16.80 -31.73
CA SER A 9 -38.15 18.05 -32.03
C SER A 9 -37.15 18.51 -30.97
N ASP A 10 -36.19 19.29 -31.45
CA ASP A 10 -35.14 20.01 -30.71
C ASP A 10 -35.71 20.94 -29.62
N GLU A 11 -36.08 20.39 -28.47
CA GLU A 11 -36.37 21.15 -27.26
C GLU A 11 -35.06 21.68 -26.66
N GLU A 12 -34.93 23.02 -26.57
CA GLU A 12 -33.78 23.72 -26.01
C GLU A 12 -33.52 23.26 -24.56
N LYS A 13 -32.46 22.44 -24.38
CA LYS A 13 -32.09 21.89 -23.07
C LYS A 13 -31.52 23.00 -22.19
N LYS A 14 -32.35 23.50 -21.27
CA LYS A 14 -31.92 24.40 -20.19
C LYS A 14 -30.77 23.76 -19.40
N PRO A 15 -29.72 24.51 -19.03
CA PRO A 15 -28.59 23.96 -18.29
C PRO A 15 -29.05 23.43 -16.92
N VAL A 16 -28.91 22.13 -16.70
CA VAL A 16 -29.29 21.49 -15.44
C VAL A 16 -28.20 21.77 -14.40
N LEU A 17 -28.52 22.56 -13.38
CA LEU A 17 -27.65 22.75 -12.21
C LEU A 17 -27.68 21.49 -11.34
N ILE A 18 -26.50 20.93 -11.12
CA ILE A 18 -26.29 19.83 -10.20
C ILE A 18 -26.27 20.39 -8.78
N LYS A 19 -27.14 19.88 -7.90
CA LYS A 19 -27.17 20.27 -6.48
C LYS A 19 -26.68 19.13 -5.58
N ASN A 20 -27.09 17.90 -5.89
CA ASN A 20 -26.79 16.70 -5.10
C ASN A 20 -25.98 15.66 -5.88
N ALA A 21 -25.33 14.74 -5.17
CA ALA A 21 -24.61 13.60 -5.77
C ALA A 21 -25.53 12.72 -6.64
N THR A 22 -26.81 12.61 -6.26
CA THR A 22 -27.84 11.91 -7.03
C THR A 22 -28.11 12.58 -8.37
N ASP A 23 -28.05 13.91 -8.45
CA ASP A 23 -28.27 14.65 -9.71
C ASP A 23 -27.14 14.37 -10.71
N LEU A 24 -25.89 14.26 -10.23
CA LEU A 24 -24.76 13.83 -11.06
C LEU A 24 -24.94 12.43 -11.64
N GLN A 25 -25.41 11.50 -10.80
CA GLN A 25 -25.65 10.12 -11.22
C GLN A 25 -26.80 10.06 -12.23
N ARG A 26 -27.89 10.79 -11.97
CA ARG A 26 -29.03 10.91 -12.89
C ARG A 26 -28.59 11.43 -14.25
N LEU A 27 -27.82 12.51 -14.32
CA LEU A 27 -27.32 13.04 -15.59
C LEU A 27 -26.41 12.04 -16.33
N LYS A 28 -25.56 11.30 -15.60
CA LYS A 28 -24.73 10.23 -16.19
C LYS A 28 -25.59 9.08 -16.73
N LEU A 29 -26.60 8.66 -15.98
CA LEU A 29 -27.55 7.62 -16.40
C LEU A 29 -28.35 8.06 -17.62
N GLU A 30 -28.92 9.26 -17.63
CA GLU A 30 -29.62 9.82 -18.78
C GLU A 30 -28.69 9.89 -20.01
N LYS A 31 -27.39 10.19 -19.83
CA LYS A 31 -26.40 10.17 -20.92
C LYS A 31 -26.14 8.76 -21.46
N LEU A 32 -26.07 7.75 -20.59
CA LEU A 32 -25.86 6.36 -20.97
C LEU A 32 -27.10 5.77 -21.64
N MET A 33 -28.30 6.03 -21.10
CA MET A 33 -29.57 5.51 -21.61
C MET A 33 -30.02 6.16 -22.93
N LYS A 34 -29.47 7.33 -23.30
CA LYS A 34 -29.70 7.93 -24.63
C LYS A 34 -29.27 7.02 -25.78
N ASN A 35 -28.26 6.17 -25.57
CA ASN A 35 -27.75 5.23 -26.58
C ASN A 35 -27.49 3.87 -25.93
N PRO A 36 -28.52 3.02 -25.74
CA PRO A 36 -28.38 1.74 -25.04
C PRO A 36 -27.55 0.72 -25.83
N ASP A 37 -27.53 0.81 -27.16
CA ASP A 37 -26.80 -0.13 -28.03
C ASP A 37 -25.28 0.13 -28.05
N LYS A 38 -24.82 1.28 -27.53
CA LYS A 38 -23.40 1.60 -27.49
C LYS A 38 -22.74 0.91 -26.29
N PRO A 39 -21.76 0.01 -26.49
CA PRO A 39 -21.08 -0.63 -25.36
C PRO A 39 -20.34 0.41 -24.51
N VAL A 40 -20.50 0.31 -23.20
CA VAL A 40 -19.84 1.18 -22.23
C VAL A 40 -18.40 0.71 -22.02
N VAL A 41 -17.42 1.55 -22.37
CA VAL A 41 -15.99 1.26 -22.12
C VAL A 41 -15.64 1.71 -20.70
N ILE A 42 -15.42 0.74 -19.82
CA ILE A 42 -14.82 1.00 -18.50
C ILE A 42 -13.31 1.14 -18.72
N PRO A 43 -12.68 2.25 -18.31
CA PRO A 43 -11.24 2.43 -18.49
C PRO A 43 -10.47 1.43 -17.64
N ASP A 44 -9.42 0.86 -18.22
CA ASP A 44 -8.45 0.03 -17.50
C ASP A 44 -7.75 0.85 -16.41
N PRO A 45 -7.26 0.18 -15.34
CA PRO A 45 -6.49 0.85 -14.30
C PRO A 45 -5.27 1.57 -14.89
N PRO A 46 -4.87 2.72 -14.33
CA PRO A 46 -3.73 3.48 -14.83
C PRO A 46 -2.47 2.63 -14.78
N LYS A 47 -1.76 2.53 -15.91
CA LYS A 47 -0.49 1.83 -15.99
C LYS A 47 0.55 2.54 -15.12
N SER A 48 1.45 1.76 -14.50
CA SER A 48 2.59 2.33 -13.80
C SER A 48 3.41 3.21 -14.76
N LYS A 49 3.90 4.34 -14.25
CA LYS A 49 4.79 5.21 -15.02
C LYS A 49 6.06 4.41 -15.30
N ASN A 50 6.39 4.19 -16.57
CA ASN A 50 7.61 3.52 -16.98
C ASN A 50 8.41 4.46 -17.87
N LEU A 51 9.73 4.37 -17.79
CA LEU A 51 10.60 5.12 -18.68
C LEU A 51 10.71 4.39 -20.02
N PRO A 52 10.76 5.13 -21.15
CA PRO A 52 10.95 4.51 -22.44
C PRO A 52 12.32 3.80 -22.47
N PRO A 53 12.39 2.59 -23.05
CA PRO A 53 13.67 1.90 -23.17
C PRO A 53 14.63 2.70 -24.06
N PRO A 54 15.95 2.61 -23.82
CA PRO A 54 16.93 3.19 -24.72
C PRO A 54 16.83 2.52 -26.11
N PRO A 55 17.07 3.24 -27.21
CA PRO A 55 17.09 2.66 -28.54
C PRO A 55 18.30 1.74 -28.71
N ASP A 56 18.11 0.60 -29.39
CA ASP A 56 19.17 -0.40 -29.60
C ASP A 56 20.31 0.12 -30.47
N PHE A 57 19.99 0.88 -31.52
CA PHE A 57 20.97 1.40 -32.47
C PHE A 57 20.82 2.90 -32.67
N VAL A 58 21.92 3.61 -32.44
CA VAL A 58 22.08 5.02 -32.82
C VAL A 58 22.70 5.06 -34.21
N ARG A 59 21.95 5.56 -35.19
CA ARG A 59 22.36 5.56 -36.61
C ARG A 59 23.27 6.75 -36.97
N ASN A 60 23.22 7.82 -36.18
CA ASN A 60 23.84 9.11 -36.48
C ASN A 60 25.07 9.35 -35.59
N VAL A 61 25.91 8.34 -35.43
CA VAL A 61 27.13 8.45 -34.61
C VAL A 61 28.23 9.03 -35.49
N MET A 62 28.72 10.21 -35.11
CA MET A 62 29.89 10.82 -35.74
C MET A 62 31.17 10.12 -35.25
N GLY A 63 32.23 10.09 -36.07
CA GLY A 63 33.48 9.39 -35.74
C GLY A 63 34.11 9.85 -34.42
N SER A 64 34.85 8.96 -33.75
CA SER A 64 35.39 9.21 -32.40
C SER A 64 36.37 10.38 -32.29
N SER A 65 37.04 10.73 -33.39
CA SER A 65 37.97 11.86 -33.48
C SER A 65 37.34 13.14 -34.04
N ALA A 66 36.05 13.13 -34.37
CA ALA A 66 35.37 14.30 -34.88
C ALA A 66 35.16 15.35 -33.77
N GLY A 67 35.28 16.63 -34.13
CA GLY A 67 35.07 17.73 -33.18
C GLY A 67 33.62 17.88 -32.71
N ALA A 68 33.41 18.69 -31.67
CA ALA A 68 32.07 18.96 -31.15
C ALA A 68 31.22 19.73 -32.17
N GLY A 69 30.13 19.11 -32.64
CA GLY A 69 29.16 19.77 -33.53
C GLY A 69 28.20 20.69 -32.78
N SER A 70 27.51 21.58 -33.50
CA SER A 70 26.54 22.52 -32.92
C SER A 70 25.33 21.85 -32.26
N GLY A 71 24.98 20.63 -32.68
CA GLY A 71 23.88 19.84 -32.11
C GLY A 71 24.24 19.02 -30.87
N GLU A 72 25.52 18.85 -30.57
CA GLU A 72 26.00 17.93 -29.52
C GLU A 72 25.54 18.37 -28.12
N PHE A 73 25.48 19.69 -27.89
CA PHE A 73 24.95 20.23 -26.64
C PHE A 73 23.51 19.78 -26.36
N HIS A 74 22.65 19.78 -27.39
CA HIS A 74 21.27 19.35 -27.22
C HIS A 74 21.16 17.85 -27.03
N VAL A 75 22.00 17.06 -27.70
CA VAL A 75 22.10 15.61 -27.49
C VAL A 75 22.44 15.31 -26.02
N TYR A 76 23.52 15.89 -25.49
CA TYR A 76 23.90 15.75 -24.08
C TYR A 76 22.78 16.17 -23.13
N ARG A 77 22.16 17.34 -23.38
CA ARG A 77 21.05 17.86 -22.56
C ARG A 77 19.87 16.88 -22.51
N HIS A 78 19.48 16.27 -23.63
CA HIS A 78 18.41 15.27 -23.66
C HIS A 78 18.82 13.97 -22.98
N LEU A 79 20.04 13.49 -23.23
CA LEU A 79 20.58 12.29 -22.60
C LEU A 79 20.64 12.43 -21.08
N ARG A 80 21.14 13.56 -20.58
CA ARG A 80 21.22 13.85 -19.14
C ARG A 80 19.86 13.88 -18.48
N ARG A 81 18.85 14.49 -19.11
CA ARG A 81 17.47 14.46 -18.58
C ARG A 81 16.90 13.04 -18.54
N LYS A 82 17.13 12.25 -19.59
CA LYS A 82 16.72 10.84 -19.63
C LYS A 82 17.38 10.04 -18.52
N GLU A 83 18.69 10.22 -18.32
CA GLU A 83 19.44 9.51 -17.29
C GLU A 83 19.01 9.93 -15.88
N TYR A 84 18.77 11.22 -15.65
CA TYR A 84 18.27 11.70 -14.36
C TYR A 84 16.88 11.17 -14.05
N ALA A 85 15.98 11.18 -15.04
CA ALA A 85 14.66 10.56 -14.90
C ALA A 85 14.80 9.06 -14.57
N ARG A 86 15.74 8.36 -15.22
CA ARG A 86 16.07 6.95 -14.95
C ARG A 86 16.56 6.69 -13.55
N GLN A 87 17.53 7.45 -13.08
CA GLN A 87 18.06 7.30 -11.73
C GLN A 87 16.99 7.61 -10.68
N ARG A 88 16.19 8.66 -10.87
CA ARG A 88 15.10 9.02 -9.96
C ARG A 88 14.02 7.95 -9.91
N PHE A 89 13.62 7.41 -11.06
CA PHE A 89 12.64 6.33 -11.12
C PHE A 89 13.13 5.06 -10.40
N ILE A 90 14.39 4.70 -10.56
CA ILE A 90 14.98 3.53 -9.89
C ILE A 90 15.02 3.74 -8.37
N GLN A 91 15.46 4.92 -7.93
CA GLN A 91 15.50 5.28 -6.51
C GLN A 91 14.08 5.22 -5.90
N GLU A 92 13.13 5.94 -6.48
CA GLU A 92 11.73 5.99 -6.01
C GLU A 92 11.09 4.60 -5.98
N LYS A 93 11.30 3.78 -7.04
CA LYS A 93 10.79 2.41 -7.08
C LYS A 93 11.39 1.56 -5.96
N SER A 94 12.71 1.65 -5.75
CA SER A 94 13.40 0.88 -4.71
C SER A 94 12.98 1.28 -3.30
N GLU A 95 12.75 2.57 -3.05
CA GLU A 95 12.27 3.08 -1.77
C GLU A 95 10.83 2.61 -1.52
N LYS A 96 9.97 2.71 -2.53
CA LYS A 96 8.60 2.21 -2.44
C LYS A 96 8.55 0.71 -2.16
N GLU A 97 9.33 -0.09 -2.89
CA GLU A 97 9.36 -1.55 -2.70
C GLU A 97 9.81 -1.94 -1.30
N LYS A 98 10.84 -1.27 -0.75
CA LYS A 98 11.27 -1.47 0.65
C LYS A 98 10.17 -1.16 1.65
N LEU A 99 9.48 -0.02 1.49
CA LEU A 99 8.38 0.37 2.38
C LEU A 99 7.20 -0.59 2.30
N ASP A 100 6.85 -1.04 1.09
CA ASP A 100 5.78 -2.01 0.87
C ASP A 100 6.15 -3.36 1.52
N GLU A 101 7.39 -3.84 1.35
CA GLU A 101 7.87 -5.06 2.01
C GLU A 101 7.83 -4.96 3.55
N GLU A 102 8.29 -3.86 4.11
CA GLU A 102 8.26 -3.61 5.57
C GLU A 102 6.82 -3.60 6.08
N TYR A 103 5.91 -2.97 5.35
CA TYR A 103 4.49 -2.95 5.66
C TYR A 103 3.88 -4.35 5.65
N HIS A 104 4.17 -5.15 4.62
CA HIS A 104 3.68 -6.52 4.52
C HIS A 104 4.23 -7.40 5.64
N LYS A 105 5.53 -7.31 5.94
CA LYS A 105 6.15 -8.02 7.07
C LYS A 105 5.45 -7.67 8.39
N LYS A 106 5.20 -6.39 8.64
CA LYS A 106 4.50 -5.93 9.85
C LYS A 106 3.07 -6.47 9.95
N ILE A 107 2.34 -6.53 8.84
CA ILE A 107 0.99 -7.13 8.82
C ILE A 107 1.05 -8.63 9.14
N GLU A 108 1.98 -9.35 8.54
CA GLU A 108 2.14 -10.79 8.74
C GLU A 108 2.52 -11.11 10.18
N ASP A 109 3.43 -10.34 10.77
CA ASP A 109 3.84 -10.50 12.17
C ASP A 109 2.68 -10.22 13.13
N ASN A 110 1.92 -9.16 12.89
CA ASN A 110 0.72 -8.85 13.68
C ASN A 110 -0.33 -9.95 13.57
N ARG A 111 -0.54 -10.47 12.35
CA ARG A 111 -1.46 -11.58 12.10
C ARG A 111 -1.00 -12.85 12.82
N ARG A 112 0.29 -13.20 12.74
CA ARG A 112 0.88 -14.36 13.43
C ARG A 112 0.75 -14.22 14.94
N ALA A 113 1.07 -13.05 15.50
CA ALA A 113 0.93 -12.79 16.92
C ALA A 113 -0.53 -12.93 17.40
N ALA A 114 -1.50 -12.40 16.63
CA ALA A 114 -2.92 -12.55 16.93
C ALA A 114 -3.39 -14.01 16.83
N GLU A 115 -2.94 -14.75 15.83
CA GLU A 115 -3.23 -16.17 15.65
C GLU A 115 -2.65 -17.03 16.77
N GLU A 116 -1.40 -16.78 17.21
CA GLU A 116 -0.78 -17.48 18.33
C GLU A 116 -1.53 -17.25 19.65
N ARG A 117 -1.89 -15.99 19.94
CA ARG A 117 -2.69 -15.64 21.13
C ARG A 117 -4.06 -16.32 21.09
N THR A 118 -4.70 -16.34 19.93
CA THR A 118 -5.99 -16.98 19.72
C THR A 118 -5.89 -18.51 19.80
N ALA A 119 -4.85 -19.12 19.25
CA ALA A 119 -4.59 -20.56 19.29
C ALA A 119 -4.34 -21.04 20.73
N LYS A 120 -3.50 -20.33 21.50
CA LYS A 120 -3.26 -20.61 22.93
C LYS A 120 -4.58 -20.59 23.72
N LYS A 121 -5.41 -19.56 23.54
CA LYS A 121 -6.74 -19.47 24.19
C LYS A 121 -7.71 -20.56 23.73
N ARG A 122 -7.70 -20.89 22.43
CA ARG A 122 -8.54 -21.95 21.84
C ARG A 122 -8.17 -23.33 22.40
N VAL A 123 -6.88 -23.66 22.50
CA VAL A 123 -6.38 -24.91 23.10
C VAL A 123 -6.83 -25.04 24.56
N LYS A 124 -6.67 -23.97 25.37
CA LYS A 124 -7.17 -23.96 26.76
C LYS A 124 -8.68 -24.25 26.84
N ARG A 125 -9.48 -23.60 26.00
CA ARG A 125 -10.95 -23.82 25.96
C ARG A 125 -11.32 -25.24 25.51
N LEU A 126 -10.62 -25.79 24.52
CA LEU A 126 -10.84 -27.17 24.06
C LEU A 126 -10.48 -28.20 25.13
N LYS A 127 -9.38 -28.01 25.87
CA LYS A 127 -9.00 -28.86 27.01
C LYS A 127 -10.08 -28.81 28.10
N LYS A 128 -10.54 -27.61 28.49
CA LYS A 128 -11.64 -27.45 29.46
C LYS A 128 -12.93 -28.13 28.98
N LYS A 129 -13.31 -27.97 27.71
CA LYS A 129 -14.48 -28.62 27.12
C LYS A 129 -14.35 -30.15 27.10
N ARG A 130 -13.16 -30.68 26.81
CA ARG A 130 -12.90 -32.13 26.86
C ARG A 130 -13.02 -32.67 28.28
N ASN A 131 -12.41 -32.00 29.26
CA ASN A 131 -12.47 -32.41 30.67
C ASN A 131 -13.90 -32.35 31.22
N ALA A 132 -14.66 -31.30 30.89
CA ALA A 132 -16.08 -31.19 31.28
C ALA A 132 -16.92 -32.34 30.71
N LYS A 133 -16.73 -32.70 29.43
CA LYS A 133 -17.40 -33.87 28.82
C LYS A 133 -17.03 -35.20 29.47
N ILE A 134 -15.77 -35.36 29.87
CA ILE A 134 -15.32 -36.56 30.59
C ILE A 134 -15.98 -36.62 31.98
N LYS A 135 -16.03 -35.50 32.70
CA LYS A 135 -16.70 -35.42 34.01
C LYS A 135 -18.20 -35.70 33.90
N GLU A 136 -18.89 -35.15 32.90
CA GLU A 136 -20.30 -35.44 32.64
C GLU A 136 -20.55 -36.92 32.35
N LYS A 137 -19.68 -37.55 31.54
CA LYS A 137 -19.76 -39.00 31.28
C LYS A 137 -19.53 -39.82 32.55
N ARG A 138 -18.52 -39.48 33.36
CA ARG A 138 -18.24 -40.14 34.65
C ARG A 138 -19.41 -40.01 35.60
N ASN A 139 -19.96 -38.80 35.79
CA ASN A 139 -21.14 -38.59 36.63
C ASN A 139 -22.37 -39.38 36.13
N LYS A 140 -22.50 -39.61 34.82
CA LYS A 140 -23.62 -40.39 34.24
C LYS A 140 -23.41 -41.90 34.38
N THR A 141 -22.18 -42.40 34.37
CA THR A 141 -21.85 -43.80 34.69
C THR A 141 -21.90 -44.05 36.19
N GLU A 142 -21.40 -43.11 37.00
CA GLU A 142 -21.49 -43.13 38.46
C GLU A 142 -22.96 -43.04 38.92
N ASN A 143 -23.85 -42.28 38.29
CA ASN A 143 -25.29 -42.37 38.60
C ASN A 143 -25.95 -43.71 38.19
N LYS A 144 -25.28 -44.55 37.39
CA LYS A 144 -25.70 -45.93 37.11
C LYS A 144 -25.03 -46.96 38.03
N GLU A 145 -23.89 -46.63 38.63
CA GLU A 145 -23.09 -47.52 39.49
C GLU A 145 -23.10 -47.13 40.99
N ALA A 146 -23.58 -45.94 41.34
CA ALA A 146 -23.74 -45.42 42.71
C ALA A 146 -24.95 -46.02 43.47
N ALA A 147 -25.22 -47.30 43.20
CA ALA A 147 -25.70 -48.21 44.23
C ALA A 147 -24.53 -48.91 44.96
N SER A 148 -23.28 -48.74 44.52
CA SER A 148 -22.11 -49.39 45.11
C SER A 148 -20.85 -48.51 45.09
N SER A 149 -20.50 -47.99 46.26
CA SER A 149 -19.14 -47.65 46.69
C SER A 149 -18.56 -46.27 46.32
N GLN A 150 -18.43 -45.44 47.36
CA GLN A 150 -17.66 -44.20 47.44
C GLN A 150 -16.14 -44.49 47.58
N SER A 151 -15.27 -43.79 46.84
CA SER A 151 -13.91 -43.40 47.27
C SER A 151 -13.15 -42.55 46.22
N ASP A 152 -12.67 -41.38 46.67
CA ASP A 152 -11.37 -40.72 46.41
C ASP A 152 -10.80 -40.52 44.98
N VAL A 153 -10.45 -39.27 44.61
CA VAL A 153 -9.10 -38.66 44.77
C VAL A 153 -8.99 -37.29 44.08
N SER A 154 -8.44 -36.33 44.82
CA SER A 154 -7.95 -35.02 44.36
C SER A 154 -6.73 -35.12 43.44
N SER A 155 -6.63 -34.23 42.44
CA SER A 155 -5.36 -33.64 41.98
C SER A 155 -5.66 -32.46 41.03
N ASP A 156 -5.92 -31.29 41.60
CA ASP A 156 -5.80 -30.01 40.88
C ASP A 156 -4.36 -29.53 41.09
N ASN A 157 -3.58 -29.60 40.01
CA ASN A 157 -2.23 -29.02 39.96
C ASN A 157 -2.33 -27.78 39.08
N ASP A 158 -2.74 -26.67 39.70
CA ASP A 158 -2.71 -25.33 39.13
C ASP A 158 -1.26 -24.87 39.05
N ASN A 159 -0.59 -25.18 37.93
CA ASN A 159 0.68 -24.56 37.60
C ASN A 159 0.41 -23.16 37.02
N GLU A 160 0.38 -22.19 37.94
CA GLU A 160 0.56 -20.76 37.73
C GLU A 160 1.86 -20.50 36.94
N SER A 161 1.76 -20.48 35.61
CA SER A 161 2.78 -19.86 34.78
C SER A 161 2.42 -18.39 34.59
N ASN A 162 3.02 -17.58 35.46
CA ASN A 162 3.20 -16.14 35.34
C ASN A 162 3.52 -15.75 33.89
N GLY A 163 2.52 -15.23 33.19
CA GLY A 163 2.65 -14.61 31.89
C GLY A 163 2.22 -13.16 32.03
N ASN A 164 3.18 -12.31 32.39
CA ASN A 164 3.11 -10.85 32.40
C ASN A 164 2.10 -10.34 31.35
N ILE A 165 0.94 -9.91 31.82
CA ILE A 165 0.01 -9.10 31.04
C ILE A 165 0.60 -7.70 31.06
N GLN A 166 1.50 -7.43 30.11
CA GLN A 166 1.68 -6.06 29.66
C GLN A 166 0.47 -5.74 28.80
N ASP A 167 -0.49 -5.07 29.44
CA ASP A 167 -1.45 -4.24 28.74
C ASP A 167 -0.66 -3.24 27.90
N CYS A 168 -0.65 -3.42 26.58
CA CYS A 168 -0.25 -2.37 25.66
C CYS A 168 -1.45 -1.44 25.44
N ASP A 169 -1.81 -0.70 26.49
CA ASP A 169 -2.60 0.52 26.36
C ASP A 169 -1.64 1.65 25.98
N GLY A 170 -1.38 1.76 24.68
CA GLY A 170 -0.63 2.86 24.08
C GLY A 170 -1.53 4.08 23.95
N THR A 171 -1.72 4.79 25.06
CA THR A 171 -2.17 6.18 25.01
C THR A 171 -1.08 7.02 24.34
N ASP A 172 -1.37 7.52 23.15
CA ASP A 172 -0.61 8.56 22.45
C ASP A 172 -0.53 9.80 23.35
N LYS A 173 0.56 9.90 24.12
CA LYS A 173 0.99 11.14 24.77
C LYS A 173 2.32 11.55 24.17
N GLN A 174 2.21 12.60 23.37
CA GLN A 174 3.26 13.50 22.91
C GLN A 174 4.39 13.65 23.94
N LYS A 175 5.60 13.27 23.54
CA LYS A 175 6.84 13.85 24.04
C LYS A 175 7.59 14.39 22.84
N ASN A 176 7.39 15.68 22.60
CA ASN A 176 8.32 16.51 21.86
C ASN A 176 9.56 16.64 22.74
N GLU A 177 10.67 16.02 22.34
CA GLU A 177 11.99 16.49 22.74
C GLU A 177 12.77 16.87 21.48
N ASP A 178 13.13 18.15 21.47
CA ASP A 178 13.99 18.83 20.53
C ASP A 178 15.28 18.04 20.27
N ILE A 179 15.42 17.55 19.04
CA ILE A 179 16.72 17.26 18.44
C ILE A 179 16.86 18.14 17.21
N GLY A 180 17.52 19.28 17.43
CA GLY A 180 18.38 19.93 16.44
C GLY A 180 17.69 20.37 15.14
N SER A 181 17.05 21.53 15.17
CA SER A 181 16.88 22.41 14.01
C SER A 181 18.25 22.80 13.42
N SER A 182 18.86 21.90 12.65
CA SER A 182 19.94 22.24 11.74
C SER A 182 19.31 22.86 10.49
N LYS A 183 19.45 24.17 10.43
CA LYS A 183 18.94 25.08 9.40
C LYS A 183 19.67 24.78 8.07
N PHE A 184 19.16 23.86 7.26
CA PHE A 184 19.59 23.72 5.86
C PHE A 184 18.83 24.74 5.00
N GLU A 185 19.16 26.02 5.22
CA GLU A 185 18.86 27.07 4.25
C GLU A 185 19.71 26.84 2.98
N HIS A 186 19.07 27.12 1.85
CA HIS A 186 19.67 27.10 0.53
C HIS A 186 20.90 28.02 0.46
N ASN A 187 22.09 27.45 0.49
CA ASN A 187 23.27 28.12 -0.03
C ASN A 187 23.71 27.45 -1.34
N SER A 188 22.97 27.77 -2.40
CA SER A 188 23.30 27.43 -3.79
C SER A 188 23.66 28.71 -4.57
N ARG A 189 24.57 29.52 -4.01
CA ARG A 189 25.40 30.50 -4.72
C ARG A 189 26.75 30.49 -4.00
N ASN A 190 27.87 30.59 -4.73
CA ASN A 190 29.26 30.65 -4.22
C ASN A 190 30.08 29.35 -4.22
N LYS A 191 29.72 28.33 -5.03
CA LYS A 191 30.66 27.22 -5.36
C LYS A 191 31.33 27.33 -6.72
N SER A 192 31.23 28.49 -7.37
CA SER A 192 31.86 28.78 -8.67
C SER A 192 33.18 29.56 -8.58
N GLU A 193 33.56 30.13 -7.43
CA GLU A 193 34.72 31.02 -7.34
C GLU A 193 36.01 30.36 -6.80
N ASN A 194 35.94 29.14 -6.25
CA ASN A 194 37.08 28.51 -5.58
C ASN A 194 37.80 27.41 -6.39
N ILE A 195 37.45 27.25 -7.68
CA ILE A 195 38.16 26.34 -8.60
C ILE A 195 39.15 27.11 -9.48
N GLU A 196 39.06 28.44 -9.55
CA GLU A 196 39.86 29.26 -10.45
C GLU A 196 41.22 29.72 -9.87
N GLN A 197 41.53 29.38 -8.60
CA GLN A 197 42.81 29.74 -7.96
C GLN A 197 43.77 28.57 -7.74
N LYS A 198 43.41 27.32 -8.10
CA LYS A 198 44.30 26.15 -7.97
C LYS A 198 44.90 25.64 -9.28
N SER A 199 44.63 26.30 -10.41
CA SER A 199 45.24 25.96 -11.70
C SER A 199 46.34 26.94 -12.15
N SER A 200 46.78 27.84 -11.27
CA SER A 200 47.80 28.85 -11.58
C SER A 200 49.13 28.67 -10.84
N GLU A 201 49.32 27.58 -10.08
CA GLU A 201 50.59 27.30 -9.38
C GLU A 201 51.38 26.10 -9.94
N ASP A 202 50.90 25.43 -10.99
CA ASP A 202 51.65 24.38 -11.69
C ASP A 202 51.91 24.79 -13.15
N ILE A 203 52.87 25.70 -13.35
CA ILE A 203 53.68 25.85 -14.57
C ILE A 203 55.15 25.81 -14.14
#